data_AF-A0A530QYA0-F1
#
_entry.id   AF-A0A530QYA0-F1
#
_cell.length_a   1.000
_cell.length_b   1.000
_cell.length_c   1.000
_cell.angle_alpha   90.00
_cell.angle_beta   90.00
_cell.angle_gamma   90.00
#
_symmetry.space_group_name_H-M   'P 1'
#
loop_
_entity.id
_entity.type
_entity.pdbx_description
1 polymer ?
#
loop_
_entity_poly.entity_id
_entity_poly.type
_entity_poly.pdbx_seq_one_letter_code
_entity_poly.pdbx_strand_id
1 'polypeptide(L)'
;MSAVAHELPPAAVNAKLVALIASSAVFLGAFLSGFVIAEPAPYDLYMVGLMAVWALFGLRISRAAAPLPVLLVVMNIGGMISMTQMSDIAGTPLYLSVSLFLAFTAVFFASVTSVQPNLYRVIFLAYVMSAVLTSLLGIAGYFHAFPGAEIFTKYDRATGAFQDPNVFGPFLVLPGIYLLYLLLTGPISRMPLLAVPLLIITAGIFFSFSRGAWGMFGVSAILLTGALFLQSASGKLRLRVAVMT
;
A
#
# COMPACT_ATOMS: atom_id res chain seq x y z
N MET A 1 -33.68 18.65 37.17
CA MET A 1 -33.56 17.57 36.17
C MET A 1 -32.15 17.03 36.26
N SER A 2 -31.95 15.88 36.90
CA SER A 2 -30.62 15.30 37.09
C SER A 2 -30.16 14.70 35.77
N ALA A 3 -29.07 15.22 35.21
CA ALA A 3 -28.37 14.57 34.11
C ALA A 3 -27.77 13.28 34.67
N VAL A 4 -28.44 12.15 34.44
CA VAL A 4 -27.86 10.84 34.69
C VAL A 4 -26.65 10.74 33.76
N ALA A 5 -25.45 10.91 34.30
CA ALA A 5 -24.23 10.58 33.61
C ALA A 5 -24.29 9.07 33.32
N HIS A 6 -24.60 8.72 32.07
CA HIS A 6 -24.64 7.33 31.66
C HIS A 6 -23.19 6.85 31.59
N GLU A 7 -22.67 6.32 32.70
CA GLU A 7 -21.33 5.72 32.72
C GLU A 7 -21.30 4.57 31.71
N LEU A 8 -20.37 4.66 30.76
CA LEU A 8 -20.21 3.64 29.73
C LEU A 8 -19.72 2.34 30.38
N PRO A 9 -20.27 1.17 30.01
CA PRO A 9 -19.80 -0.11 30.53
C PRO A 9 -18.29 -0.27 30.28
N PRO A 10 -17.48 -0.71 31.28
CA PRO A 10 -16.04 -0.90 31.12
C PRO A 10 -15.68 -1.80 29.93
N ALA A 11 -16.52 -2.79 29.62
CA ALA A 11 -16.34 -3.67 28.46
C ALA A 11 -16.42 -2.93 27.12
N ALA A 12 -17.32 -1.95 26.98
CA ALA A 12 -17.44 -1.15 25.76
C ALA A 12 -16.23 -0.23 25.58
N VAL A 13 -15.72 0.34 26.67
CA VAL A 13 -14.49 1.13 26.68
C VAL A 13 -13.30 0.28 26.25
N ASN A 14 -13.12 -0.90 26.85
CA ASN A 14 -12.02 -1.82 26.51
C ASN A 14 -12.10 -2.28 25.05
N ALA A 15 -13.27 -2.62 24.54
CA ALA A 15 -13.45 -3.01 23.15
C ALA A 15 -13.06 -1.87 22.19
N LYS A 16 -13.41 -0.62 22.52
CA LYS A 16 -13.05 0.55 21.71
C LYS A 16 -11.55 0.82 21.75
N LEU A 17 -10.92 0.68 22.92
CA LEU A 17 -9.47 0.81 23.07
C LEU A 17 -8.72 -0.23 22.25
N VAL A 18 -9.14 -1.50 22.31
CA VAL A 18 -8.56 -2.57 21.49
C VAL A 18 -8.70 -2.27 20.00
N ALA A 19 -9.87 -1.80 19.54
CA ALA A 19 -10.08 -1.42 18.15
C ALA A 19 -9.18 -0.25 17.70
N LEU A 20 -8.95 0.73 18.59
CA LEU A 20 -8.05 1.85 18.33
C LEU A 20 -6.60 1.38 18.23
N ILE A 21 -6.13 0.59 19.19
CA ILE A 21 -4.77 0.01 19.20
C ILE A 21 -4.54 -0.81 17.92
N ALA A 22 -5.50 -1.68 17.57
CA ALA A 22 -5.41 -2.49 16.37
C ALA A 22 -5.35 -1.64 15.09
N SER A 23 -6.20 -0.62 14.99
CA SER A 23 -6.21 0.29 13.84
C SER A 23 -4.91 1.09 13.74
N SER A 24 -4.39 1.61 14.86
CA SER A 24 -3.11 2.32 14.90
C SER A 24 -1.93 1.43 14.54
N ALA A 25 -1.95 0.16 14.96
CA ALA A 25 -0.90 -0.78 14.62
C ALA A 25 -0.90 -1.14 13.13
N VAL A 26 -2.09 -1.40 12.56
CA VAL A 26 -2.24 -1.63 11.11
C VAL A 26 -1.87 -0.38 10.30
N PHE A 27 -2.25 0.81 10.78
CA PHE A 27 -1.84 2.09 10.18
C PHE A 27 -0.33 2.19 10.11
N LEU A 28 0.36 1.96 11.24
CA LEU A 28 1.80 2.08 11.32
C LEU A 28 2.50 1.08 10.38
N GLY A 29 2.03 -0.16 10.33
CA GLY A 29 2.54 -1.16 9.38
C GLY A 29 2.38 -0.71 7.92
N ALA A 30 1.18 -0.32 7.51
CA ALA A 30 0.94 0.18 6.15
C ALA A 30 1.74 1.46 5.85
N PHE A 31 1.92 2.35 6.83
CA PHE A 31 2.70 3.57 6.66
C PHE A 31 4.20 3.28 6.47
N LEU A 32 4.76 2.37 7.25
CA LEU A 32 6.17 2.00 7.19
C LEU A 32 6.55 1.31 5.87
N SER A 33 5.59 0.76 5.13
CA SER A 33 5.83 0.06 3.87
C SER A 33 6.50 0.90 2.76
N GLY A 34 6.46 2.23 2.86
CA GLY A 34 7.11 3.14 1.91
C GLY A 34 8.55 3.54 2.24
N PHE A 35 9.15 2.95 3.28
CA PHE A 35 10.50 3.28 3.75
C PHE A 35 11.37 2.01 3.79
N VAL A 36 12.07 1.76 2.69
CA VAL A 36 12.89 0.57 2.40
C VAL A 36 14.25 1.00 1.83
N ILE A 37 14.93 1.97 2.48
CA ILE A 37 16.25 2.46 2.04
C ILE A 37 17.37 1.45 2.39
N ALA A 38 17.22 0.76 3.52
CA ALA A 38 18.17 -0.24 3.99
C ALA A 38 17.41 -1.46 4.50
N GLU A 39 17.97 -2.65 4.26
CA GLU A 39 17.43 -3.91 4.76
C GLU A 39 18.12 -4.35 6.06
N PRO A 40 17.37 -4.92 7.03
CA PRO A 40 15.91 -5.09 7.02
C PRO A 40 15.18 -3.75 7.19
N ALA A 41 14.11 -3.54 6.43
CA ALA A 41 13.37 -2.29 6.47
C ALA A 41 12.61 -2.16 7.80
N PRO A 42 12.31 -0.93 8.26
CA PRO A 42 11.41 -0.69 9.39
C PRO A 42 10.08 -1.45 9.28
N TYR A 43 9.55 -1.56 8.06
CA TYR A 43 8.38 -2.35 7.74
C TYR A 43 8.54 -3.83 8.09
N ASP A 44 9.66 -4.45 7.70
CA ASP A 44 9.88 -5.88 7.84
C ASP A 44 9.90 -6.28 9.32
N LEU A 45 10.69 -5.55 10.11
CA LEU A 45 10.81 -5.78 11.56
C LEU A 45 9.47 -5.55 12.27
N TYR A 46 8.77 -4.48 11.92
CA TYR A 46 7.48 -4.16 12.53
C TYR A 46 6.41 -5.21 12.21
N MET A 47 6.31 -5.62 10.95
CA MET A 47 5.30 -6.57 10.49
C MET A 47 5.54 -7.97 11.04
N VAL A 48 6.79 -8.41 11.21
CA VAL A 48 7.08 -9.68 11.90
C VAL A 48 6.51 -9.69 13.32
N GLY A 49 6.76 -8.63 14.09
CA GLY A 49 6.20 -8.49 15.44
C GLY A 49 4.67 -8.40 15.44
N LEU A 50 4.11 -7.61 14.52
CA LEU A 50 2.67 -7.42 14.38
C LEU A 50 1.94 -8.74 14.06
N MET A 51 2.47 -9.50 13.09
CA MET A 51 1.92 -10.80 12.70
C MET A 51 2.02 -11.81 13.85
N ALA A 52 3.13 -11.83 14.59
CA ALA A 52 3.29 -12.70 15.75
C ALA A 52 2.24 -12.40 16.83
N VAL A 53 2.04 -11.12 17.17
CA VAL A 53 0.99 -10.69 18.11
C VAL A 53 -0.39 -11.15 17.61
N TRP A 54 -0.74 -10.88 16.35
CA TRP A 54 -2.04 -11.30 15.82
C TRP A 54 -2.22 -12.82 15.80
N ALA A 55 -1.17 -13.58 15.49
CA ALA A 55 -1.22 -15.04 15.52
C ALA A 55 -1.54 -15.56 16.95
N LEU A 56 -0.92 -14.98 17.98
CA LEU A 56 -1.16 -15.34 19.38
C LEU A 56 -2.57 -14.95 19.87
N PHE A 57 -3.11 -13.82 19.41
CA PHE A 57 -4.42 -13.31 19.81
C PHE A 57 -5.57 -13.67 18.85
N GLY A 58 -5.34 -14.62 17.93
CA GLY A 58 -6.39 -15.25 17.14
C GLY A 58 -6.57 -14.70 15.72
N LEU A 59 -5.50 -14.74 14.91
CA LEU A 59 -5.56 -14.51 13.46
C LEU A 59 -6.52 -15.52 12.81
N ARG A 60 -7.51 -15.03 12.06
CA ARG A 60 -8.51 -15.87 11.38
C ARG A 60 -8.37 -15.72 9.87
N ILE A 61 -8.15 -16.83 9.19
CA ILE A 61 -8.19 -16.89 7.72
C ILE A 61 -9.62 -17.27 7.33
N SER A 62 -10.34 -16.34 6.70
CA SER A 62 -11.68 -16.63 6.19
C SER A 62 -11.63 -17.63 5.03
N ARG A 63 -12.71 -18.41 4.84
CA ARG A 63 -12.82 -19.34 3.69
C ARG A 63 -12.67 -18.62 2.34
N ALA A 64 -13.16 -17.38 2.26
CA ALA A 64 -13.03 -16.54 1.06
C ALA A 64 -11.58 -16.10 0.81
N ALA A 65 -10.78 -15.91 1.87
CA ALA A 65 -9.36 -15.57 1.75
C ALA A 65 -8.45 -16.80 1.54
N ALA A 66 -8.95 -18.02 1.77
CA ALA A 66 -8.16 -19.26 1.70
C ALA A 66 -7.47 -19.55 0.34
N PRO A 67 -8.01 -19.16 -0.83
CA PRO A 67 -7.29 -19.34 -2.09
C PRO A 67 -5.95 -18.57 -2.15
N LEU A 68 -5.86 -17.41 -1.50
CA LEU A 68 -4.67 -16.56 -1.49
C LEU A 68 -3.42 -17.27 -0.90
N PRO A 69 -3.43 -17.79 0.34
CA PRO A 69 -2.27 -18.51 0.88
C PRO A 69 -1.94 -19.75 0.06
N VAL A 70 -2.92 -20.45 -0.51
CA VAL A 70 -2.66 -21.61 -1.39
C VAL A 70 -1.85 -21.20 -2.61
N LEU A 71 -2.28 -20.17 -3.33
CA LEU A 71 -1.57 -19.68 -4.52
C LEU A 71 -0.17 -19.17 -4.17
N LEU A 72 -0.02 -18.46 -3.06
CA LEU A 72 1.28 -17.94 -2.61
C LEU A 72 2.24 -19.06 -2.17
N VAL A 73 1.73 -20.10 -1.51
CA VAL A 73 2.53 -21.29 -1.16
C VAL A 73 2.97 -22.01 -2.43
N VAL A 74 2.06 -22.22 -3.39
CA VAL A 74 2.40 -22.84 -4.68
C VAL A 74 3.45 -22.02 -5.42
N MET A 75 3.32 -20.70 -5.44
CA MET A 75 4.31 -19.79 -6.03
C MET A 75 5.69 -19.94 -5.36
N ASN A 76 5.74 -19.96 -4.03
CA ASN A 76 6.99 -20.12 -3.29
C ASN A 76 7.61 -21.51 -3.51
N ILE A 77 6.80 -22.57 -3.58
CA ILE A 77 7.26 -23.92 -3.94
C ILE A 77 7.85 -23.94 -5.35
N GLY A 78 7.17 -23.31 -6.32
CA GLY A 78 7.69 -23.15 -7.67
C GLY A 78 9.04 -22.41 -7.69
N GLY A 79 9.18 -21.37 -6.86
CA GLY A 79 10.45 -20.67 -6.65
C GLY A 79 11.54 -21.58 -6.12
N MET A 80 11.26 -22.39 -5.08
CA MET A 80 12.21 -23.38 -4.53
C MET A 80 12.61 -24.43 -5.58
N ILE A 81 11.68 -24.90 -6.41
CA ILE A 81 11.98 -25.83 -7.50
C ILE A 81 12.90 -25.16 -8.54
N SER A 82 12.61 -23.92 -8.95
CA SER A 82 13.43 -23.18 -9.91
C SER A 82 14.87 -23.00 -9.43
N MET A 83 15.09 -22.90 -8.12
CA MET A 83 16.43 -22.73 -7.54
C MET A 83 17.33 -23.95 -7.75
N THR A 84 16.75 -25.15 -7.84
CA THR A 84 17.50 -26.36 -8.14
C THR A 84 18.16 -26.33 -9.54
N GLN A 85 17.72 -25.41 -10.40
CA GLN A 85 18.22 -25.25 -11.76
C GLN A 85 19.21 -24.08 -11.90
N MET A 86 19.49 -23.33 -10.83
CA MET A 86 20.38 -22.18 -10.87
C MET A 86 21.84 -22.60 -10.71
N SER A 87 22.73 -22.05 -11.53
CA SER A 87 24.18 -22.28 -11.44
C SER A 87 24.85 -21.50 -10.29
N ASP A 88 24.21 -20.39 -9.87
CA ASP A 88 24.63 -19.58 -8.73
C ASP A 88 23.46 -19.46 -7.75
N ILE A 89 23.73 -19.74 -6.48
CA ILE A 89 22.74 -19.71 -5.40
C ILE A 89 22.99 -18.54 -4.43
N ALA A 90 23.96 -17.68 -4.72
CA ALA A 90 24.22 -16.48 -3.92
C ALA A 90 22.99 -15.56 -3.95
N GLY A 91 22.53 -15.13 -2.76
CA GLY A 91 21.34 -14.26 -2.61
C GLY A 91 19.99 -15.00 -2.65
N THR A 92 19.97 -16.25 -3.11
CA THR A 92 18.75 -17.07 -3.20
C THR A 92 18.01 -17.25 -1.86
N PRO A 93 18.69 -17.51 -0.72
CA PRO A 93 18.00 -17.61 0.58
C PRO A 93 17.32 -16.30 1.01
N LEU A 94 17.93 -15.15 0.73
CA LEU A 94 17.35 -13.84 1.04
C LEU A 94 16.11 -13.60 0.17
N TYR A 95 16.19 -13.88 -1.13
CA TYR A 95 15.05 -13.77 -2.04
C TYR A 95 13.86 -14.62 -1.61
N LEU A 96 14.08 -15.88 -1.20
CA LEU A 96 13.01 -16.74 -0.65
C LEU A 96 12.44 -16.17 0.64
N SER A 97 13.31 -15.69 1.53
CA SER A 97 12.88 -15.14 2.83
C SER A 97 11.99 -13.91 2.63
N VAL A 98 12.37 -13.01 1.72
CA VAL A 98 11.56 -11.84 1.34
C VAL A 98 10.26 -12.29 0.65
N SER A 99 10.31 -13.26 -0.27
CA SER A 99 9.12 -13.78 -0.97
C SER A 99 8.10 -14.39 0.00
N LEU A 100 8.58 -15.17 0.97
CA LEU A 100 7.76 -15.79 2.01
C LEU A 100 7.22 -14.74 2.99
N PHE A 101 8.03 -13.75 3.36
CA PHE A 101 7.61 -12.63 4.18
C PHE A 101 6.48 -11.81 3.52
N LEU A 102 6.61 -11.50 2.23
CA LEU A 102 5.58 -10.82 1.46
C LEU A 102 4.30 -11.67 1.37
N ALA A 103 4.44 -12.98 1.21
CA ALA A 103 3.30 -13.90 1.22
C ALA A 103 2.55 -13.89 2.57
N PHE A 104 3.28 -13.98 3.69
CA PHE A 104 2.67 -13.89 5.02
C PHE A 104 2.00 -12.54 5.25
N THR A 105 2.63 -11.47 4.81
CA THR A 105 2.07 -10.12 4.96
C THR A 105 0.80 -9.93 4.14
N ALA A 106 0.74 -10.47 2.91
CA ALA A 106 -0.47 -10.47 2.10
C ALA A 106 -1.61 -11.24 2.79
N VAL A 107 -1.31 -12.41 3.35
CA VAL A 107 -2.29 -13.23 4.11
C VAL A 107 -2.73 -12.51 5.38
N PHE A 108 -1.83 -11.82 6.08
CA PHE A 108 -2.15 -11.01 7.26
C PHE A 108 -3.17 -9.92 6.90
N PHE A 109 -2.88 -9.09 5.90
CA PHE A 109 -3.79 -8.01 5.49
C PHE A 109 -5.15 -8.56 5.05
N ALA A 110 -5.17 -9.65 4.26
CA ALA A 110 -6.43 -10.30 3.86
C ALA A 110 -7.22 -10.83 5.07
N SER A 111 -6.53 -11.42 6.05
CA SER A 111 -7.16 -11.97 7.26
C SER A 111 -7.77 -10.87 8.11
N VAL A 112 -7.01 -9.82 8.44
CA VAL A 112 -7.50 -8.74 9.32
C VAL A 112 -8.60 -7.92 8.66
N THR A 113 -8.52 -7.64 7.36
CA THR A 113 -9.56 -6.91 6.64
C THR A 113 -10.83 -7.73 6.42
N SER A 114 -10.73 -9.06 6.36
CA SER A 114 -11.91 -9.94 6.29
C SER A 114 -12.74 -9.93 7.58
N VAL A 115 -12.10 -9.70 8.73
CA VAL A 115 -12.77 -9.60 10.04
C VAL A 115 -13.19 -8.16 10.34
N GLN A 116 -12.36 -7.18 9.98
CA GLN A 116 -12.60 -5.75 10.25
C GLN A 116 -12.49 -4.92 8.95
N PRO A 117 -13.54 -4.85 8.12
CA PRO A 117 -13.50 -4.11 6.85
C PRO A 117 -13.20 -2.62 6.99
N ASN A 118 -13.48 -2.02 8.15
CA ASN A 118 -13.15 -0.61 8.41
C ASN A 118 -11.64 -0.32 8.33
N LEU A 119 -10.78 -1.34 8.48
CA LEU A 119 -9.34 -1.21 8.31
C LEU A 119 -8.92 -0.82 6.89
N TYR A 120 -9.73 -1.08 5.86
CA TYR A 120 -9.42 -0.63 4.49
C TYR A 120 -9.16 0.87 4.45
N ARG A 121 -10.00 1.67 5.10
CA ARG A 121 -9.84 3.14 5.14
C ARG A 121 -8.53 3.54 5.82
N VAL A 122 -8.16 2.83 6.89
CA VAL A 122 -6.94 3.09 7.66
C VAL A 122 -5.70 2.74 6.83
N ILE A 123 -5.72 1.57 6.16
CA ILE A 123 -4.65 1.09 5.29
C ILE A 123 -4.44 2.05 4.13
N PHE A 124 -5.49 2.40 3.39
CA PHE A 124 -5.36 3.32 2.25
C PHE A 124 -4.91 4.73 2.66
N LEU A 125 -5.36 5.23 3.82
CA LEU A 125 -4.86 6.50 4.35
C LEU A 125 -3.36 6.43 4.63
N ALA A 126 -2.91 5.39 5.35
CA ALA A 126 -1.50 5.18 5.66
C ALA A 126 -0.64 5.02 4.40
N TYR A 127 -1.15 4.27 3.42
CA TYR A 127 -0.48 3.98 2.15
C TYR A 127 -0.34 5.25 1.31
N VAL A 128 -1.40 6.07 1.18
CA VAL A 128 -1.32 7.36 0.49
C VAL A 128 -0.34 8.30 1.18
N MET A 129 -0.38 8.40 2.52
CA MET A 129 0.56 9.23 3.28
C MET A 129 2.01 8.80 3.03
N SER A 130 2.27 7.49 3.08
CA SER A 130 3.58 6.93 2.80
C SER A 130 4.03 7.22 1.36
N ALA A 131 3.16 6.98 0.38
CA ALA A 131 3.39 7.22 -1.05
C ALA A 131 3.72 8.69 -1.36
N VAL A 132 2.98 9.64 -0.76
CA VAL A 132 3.24 11.07 -0.90
C VAL A 132 4.61 11.43 -0.33
N LEU A 133 4.93 10.99 0.90
CA LEU A 133 6.20 11.33 1.55
C LEU A 133 7.39 10.76 0.77
N THR A 134 7.35 9.48 0.39
CA THR A 134 8.43 8.85 -0.37
C THR A 134 8.55 9.47 -1.78
N SER A 135 7.44 9.89 -2.39
CA SER A 135 7.45 10.62 -3.67
C SER A 135 8.09 12.00 -3.54
N LEU A 136 7.79 12.76 -2.48
CA LEU A 136 8.45 14.04 -2.20
C LEU A 136 9.97 13.87 -2.02
N LEU A 137 10.39 12.83 -1.31
CA LEU A 137 11.81 12.50 -1.18
C LEU A 137 12.45 12.18 -2.53
N GLY A 138 11.79 11.37 -3.37
CA GLY A 138 12.29 11.01 -4.70
C GLY A 138 12.37 12.21 -5.64
N ILE A 139 11.38 13.11 -5.60
CA ILE A 139 11.38 14.36 -6.37
C ILE A 139 12.51 15.28 -5.89
N ALA A 140 12.67 15.46 -4.57
CA ALA A 140 13.73 16.28 -4.01
C ALA A 140 15.12 15.73 -4.34
N GLY A 141 15.29 14.40 -4.33
CA GLY A 141 16.48 13.71 -4.80
C GLY A 141 16.79 13.98 -6.27
N TYR A 142 15.78 13.79 -7.13
CA TYR A 142 15.92 13.97 -8.57
C TYR A 142 16.37 15.39 -8.96
N PHE A 143 15.89 16.41 -8.26
CA PHE A 143 16.27 17.81 -8.50
C PHE A 143 17.51 18.27 -7.72
N HIS A 144 18.17 17.37 -6.97
CA HIS A 144 19.30 17.72 -6.10
C HIS A 144 18.99 18.90 -5.16
N ALA A 145 17.81 18.89 -4.54
CA ALA A 145 17.26 20.04 -3.83
C ALA A 145 18.05 20.47 -2.58
N PHE A 146 18.89 19.59 -2.03
CA PHE A 146 19.75 19.85 -0.87
C PHE A 146 20.99 18.92 -0.88
N PRO A 147 22.06 19.26 -0.15
CA PRO A 147 23.22 18.38 0.00
C PRO A 147 22.84 17.03 0.62
N GLY A 148 23.19 15.91 0.00
CA GLY A 148 22.81 14.57 0.47
C GLY A 148 21.53 14.02 -0.17
N ALA A 149 20.85 14.78 -1.03
CA ALA A 149 19.60 14.36 -1.68
C ALA A 149 19.77 13.15 -2.62
N GLU A 150 21.00 12.87 -3.05
CA GLU A 150 21.36 11.72 -3.89
C GLU A 150 20.98 10.36 -3.27
N ILE A 151 20.81 10.28 -1.94
CA ILE A 151 20.30 9.09 -1.25
C ILE A 151 18.91 8.65 -1.73
N PHE A 152 18.11 9.58 -2.26
CA PHE A 152 16.75 9.32 -2.78
C PHE A 152 16.73 9.06 -4.29
N THR A 153 17.90 8.82 -4.88
CA THR A 153 18.07 8.52 -6.30
C THR A 153 19.00 7.35 -6.52
N LYS A 154 18.84 6.67 -7.66
CA LYS A 154 19.76 5.63 -8.12
C LYS A 154 19.76 5.62 -9.64
N TYR A 155 20.94 5.66 -10.24
CA TYR A 155 21.11 5.81 -11.69
C TYR A 155 20.36 7.03 -12.26
N ASP A 156 20.43 8.17 -11.55
CA ASP A 156 19.73 9.42 -11.90
C ASP A 156 18.19 9.31 -11.96
N ARG A 157 17.62 8.28 -11.34
CA ARG A 157 16.18 8.03 -11.26
C ARG A 157 15.72 8.20 -9.82
N ALA A 158 14.53 8.77 -9.62
CA ALA A 158 13.93 8.88 -8.31
C ALA A 158 13.65 7.49 -7.73
N THR A 159 14.12 7.25 -6.50
CA THR A 159 13.81 6.04 -5.72
C THR A 159 13.05 6.36 -4.44
N GLY A 160 13.00 7.63 -4.04
CA GLY A 160 12.41 8.01 -2.77
C GLY A 160 13.09 7.25 -1.63
N ALA A 161 12.32 6.87 -0.62
CA ALA A 161 12.82 6.05 0.47
C ALA A 161 12.92 4.56 0.11
N PHE A 162 13.29 4.19 -1.12
CA PHE A 162 13.53 2.80 -1.55
C PHE A 162 14.93 2.61 -2.14
N GLN A 163 15.41 1.37 -2.15
CA GLN A 163 16.69 0.98 -2.75
C GLN A 163 16.71 0.94 -4.29
N ASP A 164 15.54 0.86 -4.94
CA ASP A 164 15.47 0.70 -6.40
C ASP A 164 14.26 1.43 -7.01
N PRO A 165 14.45 2.14 -8.13
CA PRO A 165 13.35 2.86 -8.78
C PRO A 165 12.26 1.92 -9.32
N ASN A 166 12.59 0.65 -9.59
CA ASN A 166 11.61 -0.34 -10.06
C ASN A 166 10.82 -1.00 -8.92
N VAL A 167 11.15 -0.72 -7.66
CA VAL A 167 10.31 -1.07 -6.50
C VAL A 167 9.49 0.14 -6.08
N PHE A 168 10.12 1.32 -6.03
CA PHE A 168 9.48 2.60 -5.76
C PHE A 168 8.33 2.91 -6.72
N GLY A 169 8.56 2.85 -8.03
CA GLY A 169 7.55 3.18 -9.03
C GLY A 169 6.27 2.35 -8.88
N PRO A 170 6.33 1.00 -8.87
CA PRO A 170 5.15 0.16 -8.68
C PRO A 170 4.44 0.35 -7.33
N PHE A 171 5.18 0.61 -6.25
CA PHE A 171 4.59 0.90 -4.93
C PHE A 171 3.62 2.09 -4.97
N LEU A 172 3.94 3.12 -5.75
CA LEU A 172 3.13 4.32 -5.91
C LEU A 172 1.85 4.13 -6.71
N VAL A 173 1.75 3.06 -7.51
CA VAL A 173 0.63 2.85 -8.45
C VAL A 173 -0.69 2.73 -7.71
N LEU A 174 -0.81 1.82 -6.73
CA LEU A 174 -2.08 1.59 -6.04
C LEU A 174 -2.60 2.85 -5.30
N PRO A 175 -1.76 3.58 -4.51
CA PRO A 175 -2.15 4.87 -3.94
C PRO A 175 -2.60 5.89 -4.98
N GLY A 176 -1.91 5.99 -6.12
CA GLY A 176 -2.29 6.88 -7.22
C GLY A 176 -3.65 6.52 -7.83
N ILE A 177 -3.89 5.24 -8.10
CA ILE A 177 -5.17 4.75 -8.64
C ILE A 177 -6.30 4.93 -7.63
N TYR A 178 -6.04 4.74 -6.33
CA TYR A 178 -7.01 5.01 -5.28
C TYR A 178 -7.41 6.49 -5.21
N LEU A 179 -6.43 7.40 -5.30
CA LEU A 179 -6.72 8.84 -5.36
C LEU A 179 -7.48 9.23 -6.63
N LEU A 180 -7.14 8.64 -7.77
CA LEU A 180 -7.89 8.83 -9.02
C LEU A 180 -9.35 8.35 -8.86
N TYR A 181 -9.57 7.19 -8.25
CA TYR A 181 -10.92 6.69 -7.94
C TYR A 181 -11.70 7.69 -7.08
N LEU A 182 -11.10 8.21 -6.01
CA LEU A 182 -11.74 9.21 -5.13
C LEU A 182 -12.01 10.53 -5.85
N LEU A 183 -11.11 10.96 -6.75
CA LEU A 183 -11.27 12.17 -7.56
C LEU A 183 -12.48 12.04 -8.51
N LEU A 184 -12.62 10.89 -9.17
CA LEU A 184 -13.70 10.63 -10.13
C LEU A 184 -15.07 10.46 -9.44
N THR A 185 -15.10 9.75 -8.31
CA THR A 185 -16.36 9.38 -7.63
C THR A 185 -16.78 10.33 -6.51
N GLY A 186 -15.86 11.15 -5.99
CA GLY A 186 -16.10 12.05 -4.86
C GLY A 186 -16.78 13.38 -5.21
N PRO A 187 -17.08 14.21 -4.19
CA PRO A 187 -17.61 15.55 -4.39
C PRO A 187 -16.55 16.51 -4.96
N ILE A 188 -16.97 17.42 -5.85
CA ILE A 188 -16.08 18.39 -6.53
C ILE A 188 -15.30 19.25 -5.53
N SER A 189 -15.92 19.60 -4.39
CA SER A 189 -15.30 20.39 -3.34
C SER A 189 -14.04 19.75 -2.72
N ARG A 190 -13.86 18.44 -2.86
CA ARG A 190 -12.67 17.72 -2.38
C ARG A 190 -11.60 17.53 -3.45
N MET A 191 -11.84 17.95 -4.70
CA MET A 191 -10.90 17.73 -5.80
C MET A 191 -9.52 18.33 -5.53
N PRO A 192 -9.36 19.57 -5.03
CA PRO A 192 -8.02 20.12 -4.76
C PRO A 192 -7.23 19.29 -3.75
N LEU A 193 -7.91 18.80 -2.70
CA LEU A 193 -7.30 17.99 -1.65
C LEU A 193 -6.80 16.62 -2.15
N LEU A 194 -7.42 16.09 -3.21
CA LEU A 194 -7.05 14.79 -3.81
C LEU A 194 -6.07 14.96 -4.97
N ALA A 195 -6.22 16.02 -5.76
CA ALA A 195 -5.40 16.30 -6.92
C ALA A 195 -3.94 16.58 -6.55
N VAL A 196 -3.67 17.31 -5.48
CA VAL A 196 -2.29 17.64 -5.06
C VAL A 196 -1.49 16.37 -4.70
N PRO A 197 -1.96 15.50 -3.77
CA PRO A 197 -1.31 14.20 -3.53
C PRO A 197 -1.17 13.33 -4.78
N LEU A 198 -2.19 13.32 -5.66
CA LEU A 198 -2.15 12.55 -6.90
C LEU A 198 -1.03 13.05 -7.83
N LEU A 199 -0.90 14.37 -8.01
CA LEU A 199 0.15 14.98 -8.82
C LEU A 199 1.55 14.66 -8.29
N ILE A 200 1.72 14.70 -6.96
CA ILE A 200 2.99 14.33 -6.32
C ILE A 200 3.34 12.86 -6.61
N ILE A 201 2.37 11.96 -6.45
CA ILE A 201 2.56 10.53 -6.71
C ILE A 201 2.84 10.27 -8.20
N THR A 202 2.08 10.91 -9.11
CA THR A 202 2.29 10.78 -10.55
C THR A 202 3.66 11.32 -10.96
N ALA A 203 4.13 12.43 -10.37
CA ALA A 203 5.49 12.94 -10.58
C ALA A 203 6.55 11.95 -10.05
N GLY A 204 6.35 11.35 -8.88
CA GLY A 204 7.22 10.29 -8.36
C GLY A 204 7.30 9.09 -9.31
N ILE A 205 6.17 8.61 -9.81
CA ILE A 205 6.12 7.54 -10.83
C ILE A 205 6.87 7.96 -12.09
N PHE A 206 6.66 9.19 -12.57
CA PHE A 206 7.33 9.70 -13.76
C PHE A 206 8.86 9.74 -13.57
N PHE A 207 9.35 10.42 -12.52
CA PHE A 207 10.79 10.53 -12.25
C PHE A 207 11.46 9.22 -11.82
N SER A 208 10.69 8.18 -11.48
CA SER A 208 11.26 6.83 -11.31
C SER A 208 11.79 6.25 -12.62
N PHE A 209 11.37 6.73 -13.78
CA PHE A 209 11.66 6.16 -15.11
C PHE A 209 11.47 4.64 -15.19
N SER A 210 10.57 4.08 -14.37
CA SER A 210 10.23 2.66 -14.42
C SER A 210 9.16 2.44 -15.49
N ARG A 211 9.57 1.92 -16.65
CA ARG A 211 8.65 1.56 -17.75
C ARG A 211 7.50 0.66 -17.28
N GLY A 212 7.80 -0.26 -16.36
CA GLY A 212 6.82 -1.13 -15.74
C GLY A 212 5.81 -0.35 -14.89
N ALA A 213 6.27 0.59 -14.05
CA ALA A 213 5.38 1.43 -13.25
C ALA A 213 4.52 2.36 -14.12
N TRP A 214 5.10 2.97 -15.16
CA TRP A 214 4.37 3.81 -16.11
C TRP A 214 3.24 3.04 -16.79
N GLY A 215 3.57 1.86 -17.33
CA GLY A 215 2.59 0.98 -17.96
C GLY A 215 1.52 0.52 -16.99
N MET A 216 1.91 0.09 -15.78
CA MET A 216 0.97 -0.36 -14.75
C MET A 216 0.02 0.75 -14.30
N PHE A 217 0.52 1.98 -14.09
CA PHE A 217 -0.31 3.14 -13.74
C PHE A 217 -1.27 3.50 -14.87
N GLY A 218 -0.77 3.62 -16.10
CA GLY A 218 -1.60 3.96 -17.27
C GLY A 218 -2.70 2.93 -17.53
N VAL A 219 -2.36 1.64 -17.57
CA VAL A 219 -3.33 0.56 -17.78
C VAL A 219 -4.34 0.51 -16.64
N SER A 220 -3.90 0.62 -15.38
CA SER A 220 -4.81 0.62 -14.23
C SER A 220 -5.77 1.81 -14.24
N ALA A 221 -5.29 3.00 -14.65
CA ALA A 221 -6.13 4.18 -14.77
C ALA A 221 -7.19 4.03 -15.86
N ILE A 222 -6.82 3.47 -17.02
CA ILE A 222 -7.74 3.17 -18.12
C ILE A 222 -8.79 2.14 -17.66
N LEU A 223 -8.36 1.04 -17.05
CA LEU A 223 -9.27 -0.01 -16.57
C LEU A 223 -10.22 0.50 -15.49
N LEU A 224 -9.73 1.29 -14.54
CA LEU A 224 -10.55 1.92 -13.51
C LEU A 224 -11.62 2.82 -14.14
N THR A 225 -11.20 3.70 -15.04
CA THR A 225 -12.08 4.66 -15.72
C THR A 225 -13.13 3.93 -16.55
N GLY A 226 -12.72 2.93 -17.34
CA GLY A 226 -13.62 2.11 -18.14
C GLY A 226 -14.62 1.35 -17.28
N ALA A 227 -14.18 0.74 -16.17
CA ALA A 227 -15.05 0.04 -15.23
C ALA A 227 -16.09 1.00 -14.61
N LEU A 228 -15.68 2.19 -14.16
CA LEU A 228 -16.58 3.20 -13.62
C LEU A 228 -17.58 3.71 -14.66
N PHE A 229 -17.14 3.91 -15.90
CA PHE A 229 -18.00 4.34 -17.00
C PHE A 229 -19.09 3.29 -17.32
N LEU A 230 -18.69 2.02 -17.42
CA LEU A 230 -19.59 0.90 -17.72
C LEU A 230 -20.58 0.63 -16.58
N GLN A 231 -20.14 0.73 -15.32
CA GLN A 231 -21.00 0.48 -14.16
C GLN A 231 -21.90 1.66 -13.79
N SER A 232 -21.56 2.90 -14.17
CA SER A 232 -22.35 4.06 -13.82
C SER A 232 -23.66 4.14 -14.60
N ALA A 233 -24.80 4.16 -13.90
CA ALA A 233 -26.10 4.56 -14.45
C ALA A 233 -26.30 6.10 -14.44
N SER A 234 -25.39 6.86 -13.82
CA SER A 234 -25.48 8.31 -13.69
C SER A 234 -24.79 9.02 -14.85
N GLY A 235 -25.56 9.79 -15.63
CA GLY A 235 -25.04 10.62 -16.73
C GLY A 235 -24.03 11.68 -16.27
N LYS A 236 -24.18 12.20 -15.04
CA LYS A 236 -23.23 13.18 -14.46
C LYS A 236 -21.87 12.56 -14.18
N LEU A 237 -21.84 11.31 -13.70
CA LEU A 237 -20.58 10.59 -13.48
C LEU A 237 -19.94 10.19 -14.82
N ARG A 238 -20.74 9.78 -15.82
CA ARG A 238 -20.24 9.52 -17.17
C ARG A 238 -19.66 10.76 -17.85
N LEU A 239 -20.35 11.91 -17.75
CA LEU A 239 -19.85 13.19 -18.27
C LEU A 239 -18.57 13.60 -17.56
N ARG A 240 -18.51 13.48 -16.23
CA ARG A 240 -17.28 13.78 -15.47
C ARG A 240 -16.12 12.90 -15.91
N VAL A 241 -16.34 11.59 -16.04
CA VAL A 241 -15.34 10.66 -16.54
C VAL A 241 -14.86 11.12 -17.93
N ALA A 242 -15.77 11.37 -18.86
CA ALA A 242 -15.43 11.77 -20.23
C ALA A 242 -14.71 13.14 -20.34
N VAL A 243 -14.91 14.05 -19.38
CA VAL A 243 -14.22 15.37 -19.37
C VAL A 243 -12.84 15.28 -18.70
N MET A 244 -12.66 14.36 -17.75
CA MET A 244 -11.43 14.27 -16.96
C MET A 244 -10.40 13.26 -17.49
N THR A 245 -10.76 12.49 -18.52
CA THR A 245 -9.88 11.54 -19.21
C THR A 245 -9.74 11.90 -20.67
#